data_AF-A0AAU5LJX4-F1
#
_entry.id   AF-A0AAU5LJX4-F1
#
_cell.length_a   1.000
_cell.length_b   1.000
_cell.length_c   1.000
_cell.angle_alpha   90.00
_cell.angle_beta   90.00
_cell.angle_gamma   90.00
#
_symmetry.space_group_name_H-M   'P 1'
#
loop_
_entity.id
_entity.type
_entity.pdbx_description
1 polymer ?
#
loop_
_entity_poly.entity_id
_entity_poly.type
_entity_poly.pdbx_seq_one_letter_code
_entity_poly.pdbx_strand_id
1 'polypeptide(L)'
;MLITSRSYAEYEAMFDLTTLPASVLDCCAGGSGFTAEASRRGAEAVAADPAYDLPRAELADAIRWSATTGLSIVDQNVDDFVWDWYGTPAARDEMRAQAAQAFLTHWEEQPERYVGAGLPDLPFATGQFELVLCSHLLFTWAGKFDLDWHLQALRELVRVSDGEVRVFPLVHQGAGEPVAFLPELLERLALPSEIRKVPYEFQRHADEMLVLSKL
;
A
#
# COMPACT_ATOMS: atom_id res chain seq x y z
N MET A 1 -14.36 -5.53 -7.48
CA MET A 1 -13.21 -4.69 -7.08
C MET A 1 -12.10 -5.63 -6.64
N LEU A 2 -10.85 -5.43 -7.08
CA LEU A 2 -9.72 -6.23 -6.59
C LEU A 2 -9.26 -5.64 -5.25
N ILE A 3 -9.21 -6.46 -4.20
CA ILE A 3 -8.77 -6.04 -2.87
C ILE A 3 -7.64 -6.97 -2.45
N THR A 4 -6.42 -6.47 -2.43
CA THR A 4 -5.24 -7.30 -2.17
C THR A 4 -4.91 -7.31 -0.69
N SER A 5 -4.49 -8.46 -0.19
CA SER A 5 -3.92 -8.61 1.15
C SER A 5 -2.40 -8.64 1.06
N ARG A 6 -1.72 -7.87 1.91
CA ARG A 6 -0.25 -7.86 2.06
C ARG A 6 0.09 -8.10 3.52
N SER A 7 1.15 -8.84 3.77
CA SER A 7 1.64 -9.06 5.13
C SER A 7 2.42 -7.85 5.63
N TYR A 8 2.60 -7.81 6.95
CA TYR A 8 3.47 -6.84 7.59
C TYR A 8 4.93 -6.93 7.10
N ALA A 9 5.45 -8.15 6.89
CA ALA A 9 6.81 -8.37 6.39
C ALA A 9 6.99 -7.82 4.97
N GLU A 10 5.95 -7.89 4.14
CA GLU A 10 5.98 -7.21 2.84
C GLU A 10 6.05 -5.70 3.01
N TYR A 11 5.28 -5.11 3.93
CA TYR A 11 5.35 -3.68 4.20
C TYR A 11 6.73 -3.25 4.71
N GLU A 12 7.35 -4.03 5.60
CA GLU A 12 8.72 -3.78 6.03
C GLU A 12 9.69 -3.76 4.85
N ALA A 13 9.56 -4.73 3.93
CA ALA A 13 10.44 -4.84 2.78
C ALA A 13 10.16 -3.79 1.69
N MET A 14 8.88 -3.49 1.39
CA MET A 14 8.48 -2.50 0.37
C MET A 14 8.80 -1.06 0.77
N PHE A 15 8.78 -0.76 2.07
CA PHE A 15 8.94 0.59 2.59
C PHE A 15 10.22 0.79 3.41
N ASP A 16 11.11 -0.20 3.46
CA ASP A 16 12.34 -0.18 4.28
C ASP A 16 12.05 0.25 5.74
N LEU A 17 11.10 -0.44 6.37
CA LEU A 17 10.69 -0.16 7.76
C LEU A 17 11.55 -0.98 8.71
N THR A 18 12.53 -0.33 9.34
CA THR A 18 13.32 -0.95 10.42
C THR A 18 12.68 -0.76 11.80
N THR A 19 11.91 0.33 11.95
CA THR A 19 11.18 0.71 13.18
C THR A 19 9.91 1.44 12.78
N LEU A 20 8.81 1.19 13.49
CA LEU A 20 7.59 1.97 13.33
C LEU A 20 7.57 3.17 14.28
N PRO A 21 7.13 4.36 13.81
CA PRO A 21 6.80 5.46 14.70
C PRO A 21 5.51 5.17 15.48
N ALA A 22 5.14 6.09 16.39
CA ALA A 22 3.99 5.88 17.24
C ALA A 22 2.67 5.97 16.48
N SER A 23 2.59 6.75 15.40
CA SER A 23 1.37 6.92 14.58
C SER A 23 1.63 6.67 13.09
N VAL A 24 0.81 5.82 12.47
CA VAL A 24 0.98 5.41 11.06
C VAL A 24 -0.36 5.36 10.33
N LEU A 25 -0.40 5.91 9.11
CA LEU A 25 -1.49 5.71 8.17
C LEU A 25 -1.07 4.73 7.07
N ASP A 26 -1.85 3.67 6.88
CA ASP A 26 -1.84 2.81 5.69
C ASP A 26 -2.95 3.29 4.74
N CYS A 27 -2.60 4.13 3.77
CA CYS A 27 -3.51 4.59 2.73
C CYS A 27 -3.55 3.58 1.58
N CYS A 28 -4.72 3.36 0.99
CA CYS A 28 -5.02 2.32 -0.01
C CYS A 28 -4.71 0.90 0.50
N ALA A 29 -5.02 0.68 1.78
CA ALA A 29 -4.64 -0.51 2.53
C ALA A 29 -5.26 -1.82 2.03
N GLY A 30 -6.43 -1.77 1.38
CA GLY A 30 -7.17 -2.95 0.98
C GLY A 30 -7.38 -3.94 2.14
N GLY A 31 -7.06 -5.21 1.91
CA GLY A 31 -7.15 -6.28 2.92
C GLY A 31 -5.82 -6.57 3.61
N SER A 32 -4.94 -5.57 3.74
CA SER A 32 -3.60 -5.72 4.30
C SER A 32 -3.61 -6.08 5.79
N GLY A 33 -2.74 -7.01 6.17
CA GLY A 33 -2.50 -7.35 7.58
C GLY A 33 -1.59 -6.34 8.30
N PHE A 34 -1.07 -5.33 7.60
CA PHE A 34 -0.13 -4.36 8.17
C PHE A 34 -0.70 -3.64 9.40
N THR A 35 -1.87 -3.00 9.28
CA THR A 35 -2.48 -2.25 10.39
C THR A 35 -2.73 -3.13 11.61
N ALA A 36 -3.16 -4.37 11.41
CA ALA A 36 -3.36 -5.33 12.49
C ALA A 36 -2.06 -5.61 13.27
N GLU A 37 -0.98 -5.91 12.55
CA GLU A 37 0.31 -6.23 13.18
C GLU A 37 1.01 -4.99 13.76
N ALA A 38 0.92 -3.84 13.09
CA ALA A 38 1.42 -2.57 13.60
C ALA A 38 0.72 -2.18 14.92
N SER A 39 -0.61 -2.34 15.01
CA SER A 39 -1.36 -2.12 16.25
C SER A 39 -0.95 -3.09 17.35
N ARG A 40 -0.74 -4.39 17.04
CA ARG A 40 -0.23 -5.37 18.01
C ARG A 40 1.17 -5.02 18.54
N ARG A 41 1.97 -4.29 17.75
CA ARG A 41 3.30 -3.80 18.13
C ARG A 41 3.27 -2.46 18.87
N GLY A 42 2.08 -1.92 19.13
CA GLY A 42 1.88 -0.70 19.93
C GLY A 42 1.85 0.59 19.14
N ALA A 43 1.83 0.54 17.80
CA ALA A 43 1.60 1.72 16.98
C ALA A 43 0.11 2.06 16.90
N GLU A 44 -0.22 3.34 16.93
CA GLU A 44 -1.52 3.87 16.54
C GLU A 44 -1.64 3.85 15.01
N ALA A 45 -1.84 2.65 14.48
CA ALA A 45 -2.04 2.40 13.06
C ALA A 45 -3.51 2.57 12.67
N VAL A 46 -3.74 3.26 11.54
CA VAL A 46 -5.04 3.43 10.89
C VAL A 46 -4.91 3.04 9.43
N ALA A 47 -5.91 2.33 8.90
CA ALA A 47 -6.05 2.03 7.49
C ALA A 47 -7.11 2.92 6.84
N ALA A 48 -6.85 3.38 5.62
CA ALA A 48 -7.82 4.09 4.80
C ALA A 48 -7.97 3.42 3.42
N ASP A 49 -9.19 3.02 3.09
CA ASP A 49 -9.51 2.45 1.78
C ASP A 49 -11.00 2.66 1.45
N PRO A 50 -11.39 3.02 0.21
CA PRO A 50 -12.80 3.14 -0.16
C PRO A 50 -13.57 1.83 0.02
N ALA A 51 -12.88 0.68 0.02
CA ALA A 51 -13.50 -0.62 0.22
C ALA A 51 -14.17 -0.78 1.60
N TYR A 52 -13.78 0.01 2.59
CA TYR A 52 -14.32 -0.12 3.95
C TYR A 52 -15.74 0.43 4.09
N ASP A 53 -16.26 1.15 3.08
CA ASP A 53 -17.68 1.52 2.99
C ASP A 53 -18.58 0.38 2.48
N LEU A 54 -18.00 -0.73 2.01
CA LEU A 54 -18.78 -1.89 1.60
C LEU A 54 -19.45 -2.57 2.80
N PRO A 55 -20.60 -3.24 2.59
CA PRO A 55 -21.19 -4.10 3.61
C PRO A 55 -20.19 -5.13 4.12
N ARG A 56 -20.20 -5.38 5.44
CA ARG A 56 -19.16 -6.18 6.10
C ARG A 56 -18.93 -7.55 5.46
N ALA A 57 -20.01 -8.25 5.16
CA ALA A 57 -19.96 -9.56 4.52
C ALA A 57 -19.37 -9.49 3.11
N GLU A 58 -19.72 -8.47 2.32
CA GLU A 58 -19.23 -8.30 0.94
C GLU A 58 -17.72 -8.03 0.91
N LEU A 59 -17.23 -7.16 1.80
CA LEU A 59 -15.79 -6.91 1.91
C LEU A 59 -15.03 -8.16 2.34
N ALA A 60 -15.54 -8.87 3.35
CA ALA A 60 -14.90 -10.09 3.84
C ALA A 60 -14.82 -11.18 2.77
N ASP A 61 -15.88 -11.34 1.98
CA ASP A 61 -15.92 -12.30 0.88
C ASP A 61 -15.00 -11.87 -0.28
N ALA A 62 -14.94 -10.57 -0.61
CA ALA A 62 -14.02 -10.06 -1.62
C ALA A 62 -12.54 -10.26 -1.24
N ILE A 63 -12.19 -10.10 0.03
CA ILE A 63 -10.83 -10.35 0.55
C ILE A 63 -10.50 -11.84 0.51
N ARG A 64 -11.38 -12.71 1.02
CA ARG A 64 -11.18 -14.17 0.95
C ARG A 64 -11.07 -14.67 -0.49
N TRP A 65 -11.90 -14.13 -1.38
CA TRP A 65 -11.85 -14.45 -2.79
C TRP A 65 -10.54 -13.98 -3.44
N SER A 66 -10.04 -12.79 -3.11
CA SER A 66 -8.79 -12.27 -3.66
C SER A 66 -7.58 -13.05 -3.16
N ALA A 67 -7.57 -13.48 -1.90
CA ALA A 67 -6.52 -14.33 -1.33
C ALA A 67 -6.46 -15.72 -1.99
N THR A 68 -7.61 -16.26 -2.41
CA THR A 68 -7.70 -17.58 -3.07
C THR A 68 -7.63 -17.51 -4.61
N THR A 69 -8.01 -16.41 -5.23
CA THR A 69 -8.00 -16.27 -6.71
C THR A 69 -6.71 -15.64 -7.22
N GLY A 70 -6.02 -14.85 -6.38
CA GLY A 70 -4.66 -14.38 -6.63
C GLY A 70 -3.66 -15.51 -6.91
N LEU A 71 -4.02 -16.76 -6.54
CA LEU A 71 -3.36 -18.00 -6.93
C LEU A 71 -3.35 -18.18 -8.45
N SER A 72 -4.52 -18.04 -9.09
CA SER A 72 -4.70 -18.44 -10.49
C SER A 72 -4.07 -17.49 -11.52
N ILE A 73 -3.96 -16.19 -11.21
CA ILE A 73 -3.36 -15.19 -12.11
C ILE A 73 -1.84 -15.31 -12.11
N VAL A 74 -1.24 -15.61 -10.96
CA VAL A 74 0.21 -15.73 -10.82
C VAL A 74 0.69 -17.08 -11.37
N ASP A 75 -0.06 -18.16 -11.15
CA ASP A 75 0.25 -19.48 -11.73
C ASP A 75 0.26 -19.46 -13.27
N GLN A 76 -0.57 -18.61 -13.89
CA GLN A 76 -0.63 -18.47 -15.34
C GLN A 76 0.50 -17.63 -15.95
N ASN A 77 1.21 -16.84 -15.13
CA ASN A 77 2.23 -15.89 -15.58
C ASN A 77 3.47 -15.92 -14.68
N VAL A 78 3.82 -17.10 -14.14
CA VAL A 78 4.88 -17.28 -13.13
C VAL A 78 6.22 -16.69 -13.59
N ASP A 79 6.52 -16.79 -14.89
CA ASP A 79 7.77 -16.32 -15.49
C ASP A 79 7.85 -14.78 -15.56
N ASP A 80 6.74 -14.06 -15.40
CA ASP A 80 6.70 -12.60 -15.43
C ASP A 80 7.08 -11.96 -14.08
N PHE A 81 7.24 -12.78 -13.03
CA PHE A 81 7.55 -12.34 -11.67
C PHE A 81 8.97 -12.73 -11.21
N VAL A 82 9.50 -11.95 -10.27
CA VAL A 82 10.72 -12.22 -9.52
C VAL A 82 10.36 -12.96 -8.24
N TRP A 83 10.97 -14.12 -8.01
CA TRP A 83 10.57 -15.02 -6.92
C TRP A 83 11.52 -15.02 -5.72
N ASP A 84 12.68 -14.36 -5.81
CA ASP A 84 13.74 -14.42 -4.81
C ASP A 84 13.25 -14.09 -3.39
N TRP A 85 12.36 -13.11 -3.24
CA TRP A 85 11.82 -12.72 -1.92
C TRP A 85 10.85 -13.75 -1.33
N TYR A 86 9.99 -14.34 -2.17
CA TYR A 86 9.01 -15.34 -1.73
C TYR A 86 9.55 -16.76 -1.72
N GLY A 87 10.60 -17.04 -2.49
CA GLY A 87 11.11 -18.37 -2.81
C GLY A 87 10.18 -19.18 -3.73
N THR A 88 8.90 -19.30 -3.41
CA THR A 88 7.93 -20.09 -4.18
C THR A 88 6.55 -19.42 -4.24
N PRO A 89 5.73 -19.71 -5.27
CA PRO A 89 4.32 -19.32 -5.32
C PRO A 89 3.54 -19.72 -4.07
N ALA A 90 3.67 -20.97 -3.62
CA ALA A 90 2.97 -21.46 -2.43
C ALA A 90 3.30 -20.66 -1.16
N ALA A 91 4.57 -20.26 -0.97
CA ALA A 91 4.99 -19.45 0.18
C ALA A 91 4.40 -18.04 0.14
N ARG A 92 4.35 -17.41 -1.05
CA ARG A 92 3.61 -16.15 -1.26
C ARG A 92 2.16 -16.31 -0.87
N ASP A 93 1.52 -17.36 -1.35
CA ASP A 93 0.09 -17.56 -1.20
C ASP A 93 -0.32 -17.82 0.24
N GLU A 94 0.46 -18.63 0.95
CA GLU A 94 0.32 -18.80 2.40
C GLU A 94 0.45 -17.47 3.13
N MET A 95 1.47 -16.66 2.79
CA MET A 95 1.66 -15.34 3.39
C MET A 95 0.47 -14.40 3.13
N ARG A 96 -0.08 -14.40 1.90
CA ARG A 96 -1.25 -13.59 1.52
C ARG A 96 -2.50 -14.03 2.28
N ALA A 97 -2.70 -15.34 2.45
CA ALA A 97 -3.82 -15.88 3.20
C ALA A 97 -3.72 -15.54 4.70
N GLN A 98 -2.53 -15.63 5.29
CA GLN A 98 -2.28 -15.22 6.68
C GLN A 98 -2.54 -13.72 6.88
N ALA A 99 -2.08 -12.88 5.96
CA ALA A 99 -2.34 -11.44 5.99
C ALA A 99 -3.83 -11.11 5.90
N ALA A 100 -4.56 -11.77 5.00
CA ALA A 100 -6.01 -11.62 4.87
C ALA A 100 -6.73 -12.00 6.18
N GLN A 101 -6.32 -13.11 6.81
CA GLN A 101 -6.90 -13.54 8.07
C GLN A 101 -6.60 -12.54 9.21
N ALA A 102 -5.37 -12.04 9.29
CA ALA A 102 -4.99 -11.02 10.27
C ALA A 102 -5.81 -9.74 10.12
N PHE A 103 -6.02 -9.28 8.88
CA PHE A 103 -6.92 -8.17 8.58
C PHE A 103 -8.34 -8.45 9.08
N LEU A 104 -8.94 -9.58 8.67
CA LEU A 104 -10.34 -9.87 8.97
C LEU A 104 -10.60 -9.96 10.47
N THR A 105 -9.71 -10.62 11.21
CA THR A 105 -9.81 -10.71 12.67
C THR A 105 -9.69 -9.33 13.32
N HIS A 106 -8.67 -8.55 12.97
CA HIS A 106 -8.46 -7.24 13.59
C HIS A 106 -9.55 -6.22 13.22
N TRP A 107 -10.09 -6.29 12.00
CA TRP A 107 -11.19 -5.44 11.57
C TRP A 107 -12.52 -5.76 12.26
N GLU A 108 -12.73 -7.02 12.66
CA GLU A 108 -13.85 -7.39 13.53
C GLU A 108 -13.68 -6.83 14.95
N GLU A 109 -12.45 -6.89 15.49
CA GLU A 109 -12.10 -6.47 16.85
C GLU A 109 -12.01 -4.94 17.02
N GLN A 110 -11.46 -4.23 16.04
CA GLN A 110 -11.14 -2.80 16.07
C GLN A 110 -11.55 -2.09 14.76
N PRO A 111 -12.85 -2.11 14.38
CA PRO A 111 -13.32 -1.53 13.13
C PRO A 111 -13.05 -0.03 12.98
N GLU A 112 -12.94 0.71 14.09
CA GLU A 112 -12.66 2.15 14.10
C GLU A 112 -11.28 2.52 13.52
N ARG A 113 -10.36 1.55 13.44
CA ARG A 113 -9.05 1.73 12.80
C ARG A 113 -9.09 1.63 11.28
N TYR A 114 -10.25 1.31 10.69
CA TYR A 114 -10.42 1.09 9.25
C TYR A 114 -11.44 2.08 8.70
N VAL A 115 -10.95 3.12 8.03
CA VAL A 115 -11.76 4.27 7.59
C VAL A 115 -12.06 4.19 6.10
N GLY A 116 -13.34 4.21 5.75
CA GLY A 116 -13.82 4.36 4.37
C GLY A 116 -13.41 5.72 3.80
N ALA A 117 -12.32 5.75 3.02
CA ALA A 117 -11.77 6.97 2.45
C ALA A 117 -10.83 6.68 1.29
N GLY A 118 -10.71 7.61 0.34
CA GLY A 118 -9.84 7.48 -0.82
C GLY A 118 -9.16 8.80 -1.20
N LEU A 119 -8.04 8.70 -1.90
CA LEU A 119 -7.37 9.88 -2.43
C LEU A 119 -8.23 10.53 -3.55
N PRO A 120 -8.20 11.87 -3.67
CA PRO A 120 -7.27 12.79 -3.01
C PRO A 120 -7.84 13.46 -1.73
N ASP A 121 -8.90 12.96 -1.12
CA ASP A 121 -9.57 13.60 0.00
C ASP A 121 -9.68 12.65 1.21
N LEU A 122 -8.75 12.75 2.15
CA LEU A 122 -8.73 11.93 3.36
C LEU A 122 -9.35 12.67 4.56
N PRO A 123 -10.20 12.00 5.37
CA PRO A 123 -10.92 12.62 6.48
C PRO A 123 -10.04 12.76 7.74
N PHE A 124 -8.76 13.09 7.58
CA PHE A 124 -7.78 13.21 8.65
C PHE A 124 -7.30 14.65 8.83
N ALA A 125 -6.90 14.99 10.05
CA ALA A 125 -6.32 16.28 10.34
C ALA A 125 -4.94 16.43 9.65
N THR A 126 -4.54 17.68 9.41
CA THR A 126 -3.20 17.99 8.93
C THR A 126 -2.16 17.56 9.97
N GLY A 127 -1.13 16.82 9.57
CA GLY A 127 -0.07 16.35 10.47
C GLY A 127 -0.55 15.34 11.52
N GLN A 128 -1.55 14.52 11.20
CA GLN A 128 -2.10 13.55 12.14
C GLN A 128 -1.19 12.33 12.34
N PHE A 129 -0.39 11.96 11.35
CA PHE A 129 0.40 10.71 11.36
C PHE A 129 1.88 11.00 11.13
N GLU A 130 2.77 10.47 11.97
CA GLU A 130 4.23 10.61 11.78
C GLU A 130 4.71 9.94 10.48
N LEU A 131 4.07 8.83 10.09
CA LEU A 131 4.36 8.12 8.84
C LEU A 131 3.07 7.83 8.07
N VAL A 132 3.09 8.12 6.77
CA VAL A 132 2.03 7.77 5.84
C VAL A 132 2.57 6.84 4.76
N LEU A 133 1.94 5.69 4.60
CA LEU A 133 2.26 4.70 3.60
C LEU A 133 1.18 4.69 2.53
N CYS A 134 1.57 4.63 1.27
CA CYS A 134 0.64 4.39 0.16
C CYS A 134 1.24 3.31 -0.73
N SER A 135 0.61 2.14 -0.73
CA SER A 135 1.09 1.01 -1.53
C SER A 135 0.59 1.11 -2.97
N HIS A 136 0.22 -0.01 -3.59
CA HIS A 136 0.03 -0.21 -5.04
C HIS A 136 -1.23 0.49 -5.61
N LEU A 137 -1.33 1.80 -5.43
CA LEU A 137 -2.37 2.67 -5.98
C LEU A 137 -1.77 3.63 -7.02
N LEU A 138 -0.96 4.58 -6.57
CA LEU A 138 -0.56 5.77 -7.35
C LEU A 138 0.05 5.38 -8.70
N PHE A 139 1.15 4.64 -8.69
CA PHE A 139 1.90 4.38 -9.92
C PHE A 139 1.56 3.04 -10.58
N THR A 140 1.16 2.04 -9.79
CA THR A 140 0.64 0.77 -10.31
C THR A 140 -0.54 0.99 -11.26
N TRP A 141 -1.41 1.97 -10.95
CA TRP A 141 -2.58 2.32 -11.75
C TRP A 141 -2.48 3.69 -12.41
N ALA A 142 -1.26 4.16 -12.71
CA ALA A 142 -1.04 5.49 -13.29
C ALA A 142 -1.82 5.76 -14.59
N GLY A 143 -2.24 4.73 -15.34
CA GLY A 143 -3.11 4.89 -16.52
C GLY A 143 -4.60 5.17 -16.21
N LYS A 144 -5.03 5.07 -14.94
CA LYS A 144 -6.42 5.32 -14.51
C LYS A 144 -6.67 6.75 -14.04
N PHE A 145 -5.61 7.49 -13.71
CA PHE A 145 -5.69 8.83 -13.16
C PHE A 145 -4.76 9.77 -13.92
N ASP A 146 -5.13 11.04 -14.05
CA ASP A 146 -4.29 12.03 -14.71
C ASP A 146 -3.24 12.62 -13.77
N LEU A 147 -2.32 13.42 -14.32
CA LEU A 147 -1.23 14.05 -13.57
C LEU A 147 -1.74 14.95 -12.43
N ASP A 148 -2.85 15.66 -12.64
CA ASP A 148 -3.40 16.60 -11.66
C ASP A 148 -4.00 15.85 -10.46
N TRP A 149 -4.62 14.69 -10.69
CA TRP A 149 -5.07 13.80 -9.62
C TRP A 149 -3.89 13.26 -8.79
N HIS A 150 -2.81 12.82 -9.44
CA HIS A 150 -1.61 12.34 -8.72
C HIS A 150 -0.99 13.45 -7.88
N LEU A 151 -0.94 14.67 -8.40
CA LEU A 151 -0.43 15.84 -7.67
C LEU A 151 -1.28 16.14 -6.43
N GLN A 152 -2.61 16.11 -6.55
CA GLN A 152 -3.52 16.29 -5.43
C GLN A 152 -3.39 15.16 -4.40
N ALA A 153 -3.31 13.91 -4.86
CA ALA A 153 -3.15 12.74 -4.01
C ALA A 153 -1.85 12.79 -3.18
N LEU A 154 -0.71 13.11 -3.80
CA LEU A 154 0.55 13.26 -3.08
C LEU A 154 0.52 14.43 -2.08
N ARG A 155 -0.09 15.56 -2.46
CA ARG A 155 -0.28 16.70 -1.55
C ARG A 155 -1.16 16.33 -0.35
N GLU A 156 -2.18 15.51 -0.56
CA GLU A 156 -3.04 15.04 0.51
C GLU A 156 -2.31 14.12 1.48
N LEU A 157 -1.54 13.15 0.96
CA LEU A 157 -0.71 12.29 1.81
C LEU A 157 0.29 13.12 2.64
N VAL A 158 0.92 14.12 2.03
CA VAL A 158 1.82 15.05 2.74
C VAL A 158 1.06 15.90 3.75
N ARG A 159 -0.16 16.34 3.44
CA ARG A 159 -0.98 17.14 4.37
C ARG A 159 -1.21 16.38 5.67
N VAL A 160 -1.61 15.11 5.59
CA VAL A 160 -1.93 14.30 6.77
C VAL A 160 -0.70 13.73 7.48
N SER A 161 0.47 13.70 6.82
CA SER A 161 1.75 13.32 7.42
C SER A 161 2.35 14.44 8.28
N ASP A 162 2.99 14.12 9.40
CA ASP A 162 3.84 15.02 10.21
C ASP A 162 5.34 14.72 10.03
N GLY A 163 5.68 13.68 9.28
CA GLY A 163 7.06 13.27 9.01
C GLY A 163 7.23 12.90 7.54
N GLU A 164 7.19 11.61 7.26
CA GLU A 164 7.44 11.06 5.92
C GLU A 164 6.16 10.51 5.28
N VAL A 165 6.11 10.61 3.95
CA VAL A 165 5.22 9.81 3.11
C VAL A 165 6.08 8.83 2.32
N ARG A 166 5.74 7.55 2.32
CA ARG A 166 6.41 6.54 1.49
C ARG A 166 5.41 5.92 0.52
N VAL A 167 5.74 5.94 -0.77
CA VAL A 167 4.90 5.45 -1.86
C VAL A 167 5.60 4.32 -2.59
N PHE A 168 4.91 3.18 -2.77
CA PHE A 168 5.48 2.01 -3.44
C PHE A 168 4.43 1.27 -4.27
N PRO A 169 4.75 0.75 -5.47
CA PRO A 169 6.00 0.92 -6.23
C PRO A 169 5.94 2.17 -7.11
N LEU A 170 6.99 2.43 -7.91
CA LEU A 170 7.06 3.54 -8.87
C LEU A 170 6.90 3.11 -10.35
N VAL A 171 6.32 1.94 -10.59
CA VAL A 171 6.13 1.34 -11.92
C VAL A 171 4.68 1.01 -12.20
N HIS A 172 4.33 0.96 -13.49
CA HIS A 172 3.04 0.46 -13.97
C HIS A 172 2.84 -1.02 -13.61
N GLN A 173 1.59 -1.44 -13.40
CA GLN A 173 1.27 -2.87 -13.31
C GLN A 173 1.70 -3.60 -14.61
N GLY A 174 2.21 -4.83 -14.48
CA GLY A 174 2.56 -5.69 -15.61
C GLY A 174 4.08 -5.79 -15.74
N ALA A 175 4.63 -5.41 -16.89
CA ALA A 175 6.06 -5.53 -17.19
C ALA A 175 6.98 -4.61 -16.36
N GLY A 176 6.42 -3.78 -15.46
CA GLY A 176 7.22 -2.90 -14.61
C GLY A 176 7.78 -1.68 -15.34
N GLU A 177 7.05 -1.17 -16.34
CA GLU A 177 7.47 0.03 -17.05
C GLU A 177 7.49 1.25 -16.11
N PRO A 178 8.51 2.12 -16.22
CA PRO A 178 8.59 3.33 -15.40
C PRO A 178 7.45 4.29 -15.74
N VAL A 179 6.97 5.04 -14.75
CA VAL A 179 5.95 6.07 -14.96
C VAL A 179 6.57 7.31 -15.59
N ALA A 180 6.28 7.53 -16.88
CA ALA A 180 6.92 8.58 -17.68
C ALA A 180 6.72 10.01 -17.12
N PHE A 181 5.61 10.29 -16.45
CA PHE A 181 5.31 11.61 -15.88
C PHE A 181 5.89 11.82 -14.47
N LEU A 182 6.58 10.83 -13.88
CA LEU A 182 7.11 10.95 -12.52
C LEU A 182 8.05 12.16 -12.34
N PRO A 183 9.02 12.45 -13.24
CA PRO A 183 9.88 13.62 -13.08
C PRO A 183 9.10 14.94 -13.08
N GLU A 184 8.13 15.09 -13.98
CA GLU A 184 7.26 16.28 -14.05
C GLU A 184 6.38 16.41 -12.80
N LEU A 185 5.86 15.29 -12.30
CA LEU A 185 5.06 15.26 -11.07
C LEU A 185 5.87 15.75 -9.87
N LEU A 186 7.11 15.28 -9.70
CA LEU A 186 7.98 15.69 -8.60
C LEU A 186 8.39 17.16 -8.71
N GLU A 187 8.66 17.65 -9.91
CA GLU A 187 8.93 19.09 -10.16
C GLU A 187 7.73 19.95 -9.74
N ARG A 188 6.51 19.57 -10.15
CA ARG A 188 5.27 20.29 -9.80
C ARG A 188 4.89 20.17 -8.33
N LEU A 189 5.25 19.06 -7.68
CA LEU A 189 5.03 18.86 -6.25
C LEU A 189 5.90 19.82 -5.44
N ALA A 190 7.12 20.11 -5.90
CA ALA A 190 8.05 21.07 -5.32
C ALA A 190 8.33 20.83 -3.81
N LEU A 191 8.46 19.56 -3.43
CA LEU A 191 8.80 19.11 -2.08
C LEU A 191 10.10 18.30 -2.08
N PRO A 192 10.80 18.22 -0.93
CA PRO A 192 11.88 17.26 -0.73
C PRO A 192 11.39 15.85 -1.08
N SER A 193 12.06 15.23 -2.03
CA SER A 193 11.73 13.89 -2.53
C SER A 193 12.98 13.08 -2.79
N GLU A 194 12.89 11.78 -2.53
CA GLU A 194 13.96 10.82 -2.75
C GLU A 194 13.38 9.50 -3.29
N ILE A 195 14.02 8.94 -4.30
CA ILE A 195 13.72 7.59 -4.77
C ILE A 195 14.74 6.64 -4.15
N ARG A 196 14.26 5.64 -3.40
CA ARG A 196 15.11 4.66 -2.71
C ARG A 196 14.84 3.26 -3.23
N LYS A 197 15.90 2.50 -3.53
CA LYS A 197 15.85 1.05 -3.69
C LYS A 197 15.43 0.40 -2.38
N VAL A 198 14.62 -0.66 -2.46
CA VAL A 198 14.12 -1.38 -1.29
C VAL A 198 14.40 -2.88 -1.40
N PRO A 199 14.48 -3.63 -0.28
CA PRO A 199 14.80 -5.06 -0.28
C PRO A 199 13.59 -5.93 -0.69
N TYR A 200 12.77 -5.46 -1.63
CA TYR A 200 11.59 -6.16 -2.12
C TYR A 200 11.52 -6.02 -3.64
N GLU A 201 11.41 -7.15 -4.34
CA GLU A 201 11.02 -7.19 -5.74
C GLU A 201 10.17 -8.45 -5.95
N PHE A 202 8.99 -8.27 -6.54
CA PHE A 202 8.12 -9.38 -6.94
C PHE A 202 7.60 -9.15 -8.35
N GLN A 203 6.98 -7.99 -8.58
CA GLN A 203 6.82 -7.49 -9.93
C GLN A 203 8.19 -6.99 -10.39
N ARG A 204 8.59 -7.34 -11.61
CA ARG A 204 9.84 -6.85 -12.19
C ARG A 204 9.92 -5.32 -12.11
N HIS A 205 11.08 -4.81 -11.72
CA HIS A 205 11.38 -3.39 -11.56
C HIS A 205 10.57 -2.66 -10.47
N ALA A 206 9.68 -3.34 -9.76
CA ALA A 206 9.00 -2.79 -8.60
C ALA A 206 9.89 -2.98 -7.36
N ASP A 207 11.05 -2.32 -7.36
CA ASP A 207 12.07 -2.41 -6.30
C ASP A 207 12.51 -1.03 -5.78
N GLU A 208 11.71 0.00 -6.05
CA GLU A 208 11.93 1.38 -5.62
C GLU A 208 10.68 1.96 -4.96
N MET A 209 10.89 2.75 -3.91
CA MET A 209 9.88 3.60 -3.27
C MET A 209 10.21 5.08 -3.45
N LEU A 210 9.19 5.92 -3.45
CA LEU A 210 9.31 7.37 -3.31
C LEU A 210 9.13 7.74 -1.84
N VAL A 211 10.07 8.51 -1.31
CA VAL A 211 9.98 9.15 0.00
C VAL A 211 9.74 10.63 -0.21
N LEU A 212 8.72 11.18 0.43
CA LEU A 212 8.46 12.62 0.49
C LEU A 212 8.54 13.08 1.94
N SER A 213 9.09 14.27 2.14
CA SER A 213 9.15 14.92 3.45
C SER A 213 8.54 16.30 3.37
N LYS A 214 8.00 16.79 4.49
CA LYS A 214 7.65 18.21 4.61
C LYS A 214 8.91 19.09 4.54
N LEU A 215 8.73 20.31 4.05
CA LEU A 215 9.74 21.38 4.13
C LEU A 215 9.94 21.85 5.56
#